data_AF-A0A2T7TAT7-F1
#
_entry.id   AF-A0A2T7TAT7-F1
#
_cell.length_a   1.000
_cell.length_b   1.000
_cell.length_c   1.000
_cell.angle_alpha   90.00
_cell.angle_beta   90.00
_cell.angle_gamma   90.00
#
_symmetry.space_group_name_H-M   'P 1'
#
loop_
_entity.id
_entity.type
_entity.pdbx_description
1 polymer ?
#
loop_
_entity_poly.entity_id
_entity_poly.type
_entity_poly.pdbx_seq_one_letter_code
_entity_poly.pdbx_strand_id
1 'polypeptide(L)'
;MVAGRLVRDLMRLCLLLERRYAPYGKWLGSAFGRLDVAGGLLPSLRSALAAAEYPERERGLCEAYETVAALQNDSGLAEPVDPACRSYHSRPFQVLHAERFARALAATVTDPELRGRPLTGSVDQWADSTDLLNLTESVRSATRAIG
;
A
#
# COMPACT_ATOMS: atom_id res chain seq x y z
N MET A 1 -7.03 0.34 -15.41
CA MET A 1 -7.97 -0.33 -14.48
C MET A 1 -7.57 0.00 -13.04
N VAL A 2 -8.55 0.13 -12.13
CA VAL A 2 -8.30 0.48 -10.72
C VAL A 2 -7.42 -0.55 -10.00
N ALA A 3 -7.57 -1.85 -10.29
CA ALA A 3 -6.73 -2.89 -9.70
C ALA A 3 -5.23 -2.72 -9.99
N GLY A 4 -4.85 -2.13 -11.13
CA GLY A 4 -3.45 -1.81 -11.41
C GLY A 4 -2.86 -0.78 -10.45
N ARG A 5 -3.67 0.14 -9.92
CA ARG A 5 -3.24 1.08 -8.88
C ARG A 5 -3.07 0.37 -7.54
N LEU A 6 -4.01 -0.48 -7.16
CA LEU A 6 -3.92 -1.27 -5.91
C LEU A 6 -2.68 -2.18 -5.88
N VAL A 7 -2.39 -2.85 -7.00
CA VAL A 7 -1.18 -3.68 -7.15
C VAL A 7 0.09 -2.85 -7.04
N ARG A 8 0.12 -1.67 -7.68
CA ARG A 8 1.24 -0.73 -7.56
C ARG A 8 1.46 -0.30 -6.12
N ASP A 9 0.39 0.04 -5.40
CA ASP A 9 0.47 0.51 -4.01
C ASP A 9 0.97 -0.60 -3.08
N LEU A 10 0.54 -1.85 -3.28
CA LEU A 10 1.07 -3.00 -2.56
C LEU A 10 2.57 -3.21 -2.83
N MET A 11 3.01 -3.12 -4.09
CA MET A 11 4.44 -3.24 -4.41
C MET A 11 5.27 -2.16 -3.72
N ARG A 12 4.77 -0.92 -3.68
CA ARG A 12 5.43 0.20 -3.00
C ARG A 12 5.44 0.01 -1.48
N LEU A 13 4.36 -0.53 -0.91
CA LEU A 13 4.29 -0.83 0.52
C LEU A 13 5.27 -1.94 0.91
N CYS A 14 5.42 -3.00 0.12
CA CYS A 14 6.43 -4.03 0.35
C CYS A 14 7.86 -3.47 0.28
N LEU A 15 8.14 -2.58 -0.68
CA LEU A 15 9.43 -1.88 -0.75
C LEU A 15 9.68 -1.07 0.53
N LEU A 16 8.67 -0.35 1.03
CA LEU A 16 8.76 0.41 2.27
C LEU A 16 9.00 -0.50 3.49
N LEU A 17 8.30 -1.63 3.59
CA LEU A 17 8.44 -2.60 4.68
C LEU A 17 9.84 -3.24 4.70
N GLU A 18 10.44 -3.47 3.53
CA GLU A 18 11.84 -3.89 3.41
C GLU A 18 12.86 -2.72 3.45
N ARG A 19 12.41 -1.50 3.77
CA ARG A 19 13.24 -0.29 3.88
C ARG A 19 14.01 0.04 2.59
N ARG A 20 13.41 -0.23 1.43
CA ARG A 20 13.92 0.09 0.09
C ARG A 20 13.08 1.20 -0.55
N TYR A 21 13.73 2.18 -1.16
CA TYR A 21 13.02 3.23 -1.89
C TYR A 21 12.34 2.69 -3.15
N ALA A 22 11.12 3.15 -3.41
CA ALA A 22 10.43 2.83 -4.65
C ALA A 22 11.12 3.52 -5.84
N PRO A 23 11.52 2.76 -6.88
CA PRO A 23 12.14 3.36 -8.05
C PRO A 23 11.08 4.00 -8.95
N TYR A 24 11.54 4.64 -10.03
CA TYR A 24 10.69 5.07 -11.12
C TYR A 24 9.77 3.93 -11.60
N GLY A 25 8.51 4.28 -11.93
CA GLY A 25 7.42 3.31 -12.16
C GLY A 25 7.73 2.23 -13.19
N LYS A 26 8.54 2.52 -14.22
CA LYS A 26 9.01 1.55 -15.21
C LYS A 26 9.74 0.35 -14.59
N TRP A 27 10.47 0.59 -13.50
CA TRP A 27 11.31 -0.41 -12.83
C TRP A 27 10.68 -0.98 -11.57
N LEU A 28 9.47 -0.54 -11.20
CA LEU A 28 8.81 -0.94 -9.97
C LEU A 28 8.64 -2.46 -9.88
N GLY A 29 8.12 -3.09 -10.93
CA GLY A 29 7.95 -4.55 -10.97
C GLY A 29 9.26 -5.31 -10.86
N SER A 30 10.34 -4.81 -11.48
CA SER A 30 11.67 -5.42 -11.39
C SER A 30 12.30 -5.27 -10.01
N ALA A 31 12.12 -4.12 -9.35
CA ALA A 31 12.59 -3.92 -7.99
C ALA A 31 11.79 -4.73 -6.98
N PHE A 32 10.46 -4.74 -7.11
CA PHE A 32 9.57 -5.57 -6.30
C PHE A 32 9.91 -7.07 -6.44
N GLY A 33 10.20 -7.55 -7.65
CA GLY A 33 10.58 -8.94 -7.88
C GLY A 33 11.88 -9.41 -7.22
N ARG A 34 12.65 -8.50 -6.59
CA ARG A 34 13.88 -8.79 -5.83
C ARG A 34 13.68 -8.73 -4.31
N LEU A 35 12.44 -8.60 -3.86
CA LEU A 35 12.05 -8.66 -2.45
C LEU A 35 11.85 -10.10 -2.02
N ASP A 36 12.03 -10.38 -0.74
CA ASP A 36 11.88 -11.74 -0.20
C ASP A 36 10.41 -12.18 -0.27
N VAL A 37 9.48 -11.24 -0.04
CA VAL A 37 8.02 -11.48 -0.13
C VAL A 37 7.52 -11.69 -1.57
N ALA A 38 8.31 -11.34 -2.58
CA ALA A 38 7.86 -11.32 -3.97
C ALA A 38 7.39 -12.69 -4.46
N GLY A 39 8.07 -13.76 -4.05
CA GLY A 39 7.71 -15.13 -4.44
C GLY A 39 6.30 -15.53 -3.98
N GLY A 40 5.93 -15.14 -2.76
CA GLY A 40 4.60 -15.41 -2.20
C GLY A 40 3.51 -14.49 -2.75
N LEU A 41 3.86 -13.25 -3.11
CA LEU A 41 2.87 -12.22 -3.47
C LEU A 41 2.64 -12.08 -4.99
N LEU A 42 3.62 -12.40 -5.84
CA LEU A 42 3.48 -12.29 -7.30
C LEU A 42 2.30 -13.09 -7.88
N PRO A 43 1.98 -14.34 -7.43
CA PRO A 43 0.87 -15.10 -7.98
C PRO A 43 -0.48 -14.40 -7.82
N SER A 44 -0.78 -13.88 -6.61
CA SER A 44 -2.05 -13.23 -6.30
C SER A 44 -2.18 -11.87 -7.01
N LEU A 45 -1.09 -11.09 -7.09
CA LEU A 45 -1.05 -9.84 -7.86
C LEU A 45 -1.29 -10.08 -9.36
N ARG A 46 -0.67 -11.12 -9.94
CA ARG A 46 -0.87 -11.48 -11.36
C ARG A 46 -2.30 -11.95 -11.62
N SER A 47 -2.84 -12.78 -10.73
CA SER A 47 -4.23 -13.23 -10.78
C SER A 47 -5.20 -12.03 -10.79
N ALA A 48 -5.02 -11.09 -9.87
CA ALA A 48 -5.83 -9.88 -9.80
C ALA A 48 -5.76 -9.01 -11.07
N LEU A 49 -4.59 -8.91 -11.70
CA LEU A 49 -4.43 -8.13 -12.93
C LEU A 49 -5.04 -8.83 -14.15
N ALA A 50 -4.86 -10.15 -14.26
CA ALA A 50 -5.29 -10.94 -15.41
C ALA A 50 -6.78 -11.34 -15.38
N ALA A 51 -7.41 -11.29 -14.21
CA ALA A 51 -8.82 -11.63 -14.03
C ALA A 51 -9.72 -10.93 -15.05
N ALA A 52 -10.65 -11.67 -15.66
CA ALA A 52 -11.69 -11.11 -16.51
C ALA A 52 -12.86 -10.62 -15.64
N GLU A 53 -13.24 -11.44 -14.66
CA GLU A 53 -14.40 -11.21 -13.82
C GLU A 53 -14.03 -10.65 -12.43
N TYR A 54 -14.97 -9.94 -11.82
CA TYR A 54 -14.72 -9.31 -10.52
C TYR A 54 -14.42 -10.30 -9.38
N PRO A 55 -15.03 -11.51 -9.27
CA PRO A 55 -14.77 -12.40 -8.13
C PRO A 55 -13.35 -12.97 -8.12
N GLU A 56 -12.79 -13.23 -9.31
CA GLU A 56 -11.40 -13.66 -9.46
C GLU A 56 -10.44 -12.55 -9.06
N ARG A 57 -10.78 -11.31 -9.46
CA ARG A 57 -10.01 -10.11 -9.11
C ARG A 57 -10.03 -9.84 -7.62
N GLU A 58 -11.19 -9.92 -6.98
CA GLU A 58 -11.36 -9.74 -5.54
C GLU A 58 -10.55 -10.77 -4.77
N ARG A 59 -10.62 -12.05 -5.17
CA ARG A 59 -9.86 -13.13 -4.52
C ARG A 59 -8.35 -12.89 -4.58
N GLY A 60 -7.82 -12.59 -5.76
CA GLY A 60 -6.39 -12.27 -5.93
C GLY A 60 -5.95 -11.03 -5.14
N LEU A 61 -6.81 -10.00 -5.04
CA LEU A 61 -6.52 -8.83 -4.20
C LEU A 61 -6.57 -9.16 -2.71
N CYS A 62 -7.56 -9.93 -2.24
CA CYS A 62 -7.66 -10.31 -0.83
C CYS A 62 -6.47 -11.17 -0.38
N GLU A 63 -6.07 -12.16 -1.17
CA GLU A 63 -4.87 -12.97 -0.91
C GLU A 63 -3.61 -12.07 -0.80
N ALA A 64 -3.50 -11.08 -1.69
CA ALA A 64 -2.40 -10.13 -1.65
C ALA A 64 -2.46 -9.23 -0.41
N TYR A 65 -3.65 -8.74 -0.04
CA TYR A 65 -3.85 -7.92 1.15
C TYR A 65 -3.50 -8.65 2.43
N GLU A 66 -3.96 -9.88 2.60
CA GLU A 66 -3.70 -10.70 3.79
C GLU A 66 -2.20 -10.99 3.94
N THR A 67 -1.51 -11.27 2.83
CA THR A 67 -0.05 -11.48 2.82
C THR A 67 0.70 -10.21 3.27
N VAL A 68 0.33 -9.05 2.75
CA VAL A 68 0.99 -7.78 3.12
C VAL A 68 0.61 -7.34 4.54
N ALA A 69 -0.60 -7.65 5.00
CA ALA A 69 -1.03 -7.44 6.37
C ALA A 69 -0.23 -8.28 7.37
N ALA A 70 0.06 -9.55 7.05
CA ALA A 70 0.95 -10.38 7.83
C ALA A 70 2.37 -9.78 7.87
N LEU A 71 2.92 -9.37 6.71
CA LEU A 71 4.23 -8.71 6.65
C LEU A 71 4.28 -7.41 7.49
N GLN A 72 3.19 -6.65 7.51
CA GLN A 72 3.06 -5.47 8.37
C GLN A 72 3.10 -5.82 9.86
N ASN A 73 2.43 -6.90 10.29
CA ASN A 73 2.51 -7.35 11.68
C ASN A 73 3.93 -7.81 12.04
N ASP A 74 4.60 -8.54 11.14
CA ASP A 74 5.96 -9.04 11.34
C ASP A 74 7.00 -7.91 11.49
N SER A 75 6.69 -6.70 11.04
CA SER A 75 7.55 -5.52 11.27
C SER A 75 7.70 -5.13 12.74
N GLY A 76 6.78 -5.56 13.61
CA GLY A 76 6.80 -5.24 15.05
C GLY A 76 6.57 -3.77 15.39
N LEU A 77 6.13 -2.95 14.44
CA LEU A 77 5.93 -1.50 14.62
C LEU A 77 4.66 -1.14 15.41
N ALA A 78 3.73 -2.08 15.55
CA ALA A 78 2.49 -1.94 16.32
C ALA A 78 2.06 -3.33 16.83
N GLU A 79 1.09 -3.36 17.76
CA GLU A 79 0.44 -4.60 18.16
C GLU A 79 -0.17 -5.31 16.94
N PRO A 80 -0.08 -6.66 16.84
CA PRO A 80 -0.61 -7.40 15.71
C PRO A 80 -2.10 -7.14 15.48
N VAL A 81 -2.46 -6.83 14.24
CA VAL A 81 -3.85 -6.67 13.80
C VAL A 81 -4.24 -7.88 12.95
N ASP A 82 -5.42 -8.45 13.21
CA ASP A 82 -5.93 -9.60 12.44
C ASP A 82 -5.90 -9.32 10.92
N PRO A 83 -5.12 -10.10 10.14
CA PRO A 83 -4.83 -9.83 8.74
C PRO A 83 -5.94 -10.23 7.78
N ALA A 84 -6.96 -10.98 8.23
CA ALA A 84 -7.97 -11.52 7.33
C ALA A 84 -8.81 -10.42 6.65
N CYS A 85 -9.11 -10.61 5.37
CA CYS A 85 -10.14 -9.85 4.68
C CYS A 85 -11.53 -10.26 5.22
N ARG A 86 -12.47 -9.32 5.15
CA ARG A 86 -13.84 -9.48 5.69
C ARG A 86 -14.84 -8.65 4.92
N SER A 87 -16.12 -8.93 5.14
CA SER A 87 -17.20 -8.23 4.45
C SER A 87 -17.17 -6.72 4.70
N TYR A 88 -17.39 -5.97 3.63
CA TYR A 88 -17.55 -4.52 3.70
C TYR A 88 -18.95 -4.17 4.21
N HIS A 89 -19.06 -4.07 5.54
CA HIS A 89 -20.35 -3.92 6.23
C HIS A 89 -21.33 -5.04 5.82
N SER A 90 -22.54 -4.69 5.38
CA SER A 90 -23.55 -5.64 4.91
C SER A 90 -23.43 -6.00 3.42
N ARG A 91 -22.37 -5.57 2.73
CA ARG A 91 -22.20 -5.77 1.29
C ARG A 91 -21.44 -7.08 0.99
N PRO A 92 -21.69 -7.73 -0.16
CA PRO A 92 -21.05 -8.98 -0.55
C PRO A 92 -19.65 -8.77 -1.15
N PHE A 93 -18.89 -7.79 -0.64
CA PHE A 93 -17.52 -7.48 -1.09
C PHE A 93 -16.55 -7.65 0.05
N GLN A 94 -15.36 -8.18 -0.22
CA GLN A 94 -14.33 -8.42 0.76
C GLN A 94 -13.29 -7.28 0.76
N VAL A 95 -12.95 -6.79 1.94
CA VAL A 95 -11.93 -5.75 2.13
C VAL A 95 -11.07 -6.06 3.35
N LEU A 96 -9.84 -5.54 3.35
CA LEU A 96 -8.93 -5.66 4.49
C LEU A 96 -9.37 -4.79 5.69
N HIS A 97 -10.09 -3.68 5.44
CA HIS A 97 -10.24 -2.56 6.38
C HIS A 97 -8.85 -2.08 6.84
N ALA A 98 -8.03 -1.68 5.86
CA ALA A 98 -6.62 -1.32 6.03
C ALA A 98 -6.41 -0.14 7.00
N GLU A 99 -7.44 0.68 7.24
CA GLU A 99 -7.41 1.73 8.25
C GLU A 99 -7.17 1.20 9.67
N ARG A 100 -7.47 -0.07 9.94
CA ARG A 100 -7.16 -0.72 11.23
C ARG A 100 -5.65 -0.79 11.46
N PHE A 101 -4.88 -1.13 10.43
CA PHE A 101 -3.42 -1.15 10.48
C PHE A 101 -2.85 0.26 10.56
N ALA A 102 -3.36 1.17 9.73
CA ALA A 102 -2.90 2.56 9.74
C ALA A 102 -3.13 3.24 11.10
N ARG A 103 -4.28 2.99 11.76
CA ARG A 103 -4.57 3.49 13.11
C ARG A 103 -3.66 2.88 14.16
N ALA A 104 -3.40 1.57 14.10
CA ALA A 104 -2.49 0.90 15.02
C ALA A 104 -1.07 1.48 14.93
N LEU A 105 -0.57 1.71 13.70
CA LEU A 105 0.72 2.38 13.47
C LEU A 105 0.73 3.84 13.93
N ALA A 106 -0.31 4.61 13.59
CA ALA A 106 -0.38 6.01 13.99
C ALA A 106 -0.38 6.18 15.52
N ALA A 107 -0.97 5.24 16.24
CA ALA A 107 -0.99 5.24 17.70
C ALA A 107 0.40 5.03 18.34
N THR A 108 1.38 4.46 17.62
CA THR A 108 2.75 4.27 18.14
C THR A 108 3.63 5.51 17.97
N VAL A 109 3.17 6.52 17.22
CA VAL A 109 3.89 7.79 17.06
C VAL A 109 3.76 8.65 18.32
N THR A 110 4.85 8.74 19.09
CA THR A 110 4.87 9.47 20.37
C THR A 110 5.42 10.90 20.27
N ASP A 111 6.13 11.22 19.19
CA ASP A 111 6.70 12.54 18.97
C ASP A 111 5.58 13.59 18.81
N PRO A 112 5.55 14.66 19.64
CA PRO A 112 4.54 15.72 19.55
C PRO A 112 4.47 16.43 18.21
N GLU A 113 5.60 16.61 17.51
CA GLU A 113 5.65 17.29 16.21
C GLU A 113 5.13 16.41 15.07
N LEU A 114 5.18 15.08 15.24
CA LEU A 114 4.73 14.12 14.24
C LEU A 114 3.29 13.65 14.46
N ARG A 115 2.85 13.48 15.71
CA ARG A 115 1.53 12.89 16.05
C ARG A 115 0.35 13.66 15.44
N GLY A 116 0.48 14.97 15.27
CA GLY A 116 -0.57 15.82 14.69
C GLY A 116 -0.52 15.96 13.16
N ARG A 117 0.47 15.37 12.49
CA ARG A 117 0.62 15.48 11.03
C ARG A 117 -0.40 14.60 10.31
N PRO A 118 -0.85 14.99 9.10
CA PRO A 118 -1.61 14.11 8.23
C PRO A 118 -0.83 12.82 7.92
N LEU A 119 -1.54 11.72 7.68
CA LEU A 119 -0.93 10.47 7.20
C LEU A 119 -0.42 10.57 5.75
N THR A 120 -0.83 11.63 5.03
CA THR A 120 -0.33 11.95 3.70
C THR A 120 0.99 12.72 3.82
N GLY A 121 2.11 12.00 3.77
CA GLY A 121 3.45 12.56 3.94
C GLY A 121 4.19 12.86 2.64
N SER A 122 3.70 12.35 1.49
CA SER A 122 4.38 12.51 0.21
C SER A 122 3.42 12.66 -0.95
N VAL A 123 3.79 13.49 -1.93
CA VAL A 123 2.99 13.77 -3.15
C VAL A 123 2.76 12.51 -3.98
N ASP A 124 3.69 11.57 -3.96
CA ASP A 124 3.63 10.33 -4.73
C ASP A 124 2.67 9.28 -4.16
N GLN A 125 2.05 9.56 -3.01
CA GLN A 125 0.91 8.81 -2.47
C GLN A 125 -0.40 9.12 -3.22
N TRP A 126 -0.47 10.24 -3.95
CA TRP A 126 -1.71 10.66 -4.62
C TRP A 126 -1.52 11.23 -6.04
N ALA A 127 -0.29 11.48 -6.48
CA ALA A 127 0.04 11.85 -7.86
C ALA A 127 1.21 11.01 -8.42
N ASP A 128 1.05 10.51 -9.65
CA ASP A 128 2.07 9.72 -10.37
C ASP A 128 2.63 10.44 -11.62
N SER A 129 2.30 11.72 -11.80
CA SER A 129 2.83 12.55 -12.88
C SER A 129 4.32 12.79 -12.70
N THR A 130 5.13 12.27 -13.62
CA THR A 130 6.59 12.46 -13.60
C THR A 130 6.97 13.94 -13.69
N ASP A 131 6.23 14.72 -14.47
CA ASP A 131 6.46 16.16 -14.58
C ASP A 131 6.25 16.85 -13.23
N LEU A 132 5.15 16.53 -12.52
CA LEU A 132 4.89 17.07 -11.19
C LEU A 132 5.96 16.63 -10.18
N LEU A 133 6.32 15.35 -10.18
CA LEU A 133 7.28 14.78 -9.22
C LEU A 133 8.71 15.34 -9.38
N ASN A 134 9.03 15.89 -10.55
CA ASN A 134 10.33 16.55 -10.82
C ASN A 134 10.33 18.05 -10.48
N LEU A 135 9.18 18.65 -10.14
CA LEU A 135 9.05 20.07 -9.81
C LEU A 135 9.03 20.26 -8.29
N THR A 136 10.21 20.42 -7.68
CA THR A 136 10.39 20.50 -6.21
C THR A 136 9.44 21.48 -5.51
N GLU A 137 9.22 22.67 -6.09
CA GLU A 137 8.32 23.67 -5.52
C GLU A 137 6.85 23.25 -5.59
N SER A 138 6.43 22.68 -6.72
CA SER A 138 5.09 22.15 -6.91
C SER A 138 4.82 20.96 -5.98
N VAL A 139 5.79 20.06 -5.81
CA VAL A 139 5.71 18.95 -4.85
C VAL A 139 5.51 19.46 -3.42
N ARG A 140 6.32 20.43 -2.98
CA ARG A 140 6.18 21.01 -1.63
C ARG A 140 4.83 21.70 -1.42
N SER A 141 4.37 22.43 -2.43
CA SER A 141 3.09 23.14 -2.38
C SER A 141 1.91 22.16 -2.33
N ALA A 142 1.99 21.11 -3.13
CA ALA A 142 1.02 20.02 -3.19
C ALA A 142 0.94 19.27 -1.85
N THR A 143 2.06 18.96 -1.20
CA THR A 143 2.05 18.33 0.13
C THR A 143 1.46 19.24 1.20
N ARG A 144 1.85 20.54 1.24
CA ARG A 144 1.33 21.51 2.22
C ARG A 144 -0.17 21.77 2.09
N ALA A 145 -0.73 21.66 0.88
CA ALA A 145 -2.15 21.88 0.65
C ALA A 145 -3.04 20.81 1.33
N ILE A 146 -2.47 19.68 1.74
CA ILE A 146 -3.17 18.52 2.30
C ILE A 146 -2.95 18.42 3.83
N GLY A 147 -2.09 19.30 4.39
CA GLY A 147 -1.99 19.63 5.82
C GLY A 147 -0.61 20.13 6.26
#